data_AF-A0A8S3SKA0-F1
#
_entry.id   AF-A0A8S3SKA0-F1
#
_cell.length_a   1.000
_cell.length_b   1.000
_cell.length_c   1.000
_cell.angle_alpha   90.00
_cell.angle_beta   90.00
_cell.angle_gamma   90.00
#
_symmetry.space_group_name_H-M   'P 1'
#
loop_
_entity.id
_entity.type
_entity.pdbx_description
1 polymer ?
#
loop_
_entity_poly.entity_id
_entity_poly.type
_entity_poly.pdbx_seq_one_letter_code
_entity_poly.pdbx_strand_id
1 'polypeptide(L)'
;MAQAASKTCEICMSAPGSQYCLDCEQYYCENCKLLHKRQKSSTYHQFQHASGLIPEGKSRCGQHKEEFTLMCNTCNVPVCTSCVAGKHNGHKFSKMVDAIAQLRGENETLIHDKTNEANQDIAKIEDNLKSFENDVESVIKAITDQGNMIKSMVDKSVAQMIALVKEQSKKEKAKLTKSLSAAKSTLVAGQNLDKRRRDLDKT
;
A
#
# COMPACT_ATOMS: atom_id res chain seq x y z
N MET A 1 4.42 -14.99 -40.54
CA MET A 1 3.13 -14.43 -40.06
C MET A 1 2.02 -15.29 -40.64
N ALA A 2 1.51 -16.27 -39.87
CA ALA A 2 0.42 -17.12 -40.33
C ALA A 2 -0.90 -16.34 -40.18
N GLN A 3 -1.47 -15.91 -41.29
CA GLN A 3 -2.83 -15.35 -41.30
C GLN A 3 -3.80 -16.46 -40.91
N ALA A 4 -4.36 -16.35 -39.70
CA ALA A 4 -5.55 -17.09 -39.34
C ALA A 4 -6.63 -16.78 -40.39
N ALA A 5 -7.22 -17.82 -40.98
CA ALA A 5 -8.32 -17.64 -41.92
C ALA A 5 -9.42 -16.84 -41.23
N SER A 6 -9.59 -15.56 -41.61
CA SER A 6 -10.57 -14.66 -41.04
C SER A 6 -11.97 -15.20 -41.34
N LYS A 7 -12.60 -15.86 -40.37
CA LYS A 7 -14.02 -16.23 -40.43
C LYS A 7 -14.85 -14.94 -40.53
N THR A 8 -15.88 -14.94 -41.36
CA THR A 8 -16.83 -13.82 -41.50
C THR A 8 -17.91 -13.92 -40.43
N CYS A 9 -18.49 -12.79 -40.02
CA CYS A 9 -19.66 -12.78 -39.14
C CYS A 9 -20.81 -13.57 -39.77
N GLU A 10 -21.34 -14.57 -39.07
CA GLU A 10 -22.40 -15.45 -39.58
C GLU A 10 -23.78 -14.79 -39.55
N ILE A 11 -23.92 -13.68 -38.82
CA ILE A 11 -25.18 -12.95 -38.69
C ILE A 11 -25.38 -11.93 -39.80
N CYS A 12 -24.36 -11.11 -40.09
CA CYS A 12 -24.47 -10.05 -41.09
C CYS A 12 -23.72 -10.34 -42.39
N MET A 13 -22.86 -11.36 -42.42
CA MET A 13 -22.06 -11.80 -43.57
C MET A 13 -21.20 -10.71 -44.24
N SER A 14 -21.07 -9.54 -43.62
CA SER A 14 -20.50 -8.33 -44.23
C SER A 14 -19.26 -7.82 -43.50
N ALA A 15 -18.94 -8.38 -42.33
CA ALA A 15 -17.82 -7.97 -41.49
C ALA A 15 -17.02 -9.20 -41.00
N PRO A 16 -15.75 -9.03 -40.62
CA PRO A 16 -14.99 -10.09 -39.96
C PRO A 16 -15.67 -10.55 -38.67
N GLY A 17 -15.66 -11.86 -38.43
CA GLY A 17 -16.13 -12.48 -37.20
C GLY A 17 -15.07 -12.39 -36.11
N SER A 18 -14.89 -11.19 -35.53
CA SER A 18 -13.90 -10.90 -34.48
C SER A 18 -14.19 -11.58 -33.15
N GLN A 19 -15.42 -12.03 -32.93
CA GLN A 19 -15.91 -12.58 -31.67
C GLN A 19 -16.58 -13.92 -31.92
N TYR A 20 -16.54 -14.79 -30.92
CA TYR A 20 -17.22 -16.07 -30.95
C TYR A 20 -18.04 -16.23 -29.68
N CYS A 21 -19.30 -16.62 -29.87
CA CYS A 21 -20.23 -16.91 -28.79
C CYS A 21 -20.04 -18.38 -28.39
N LEU A 22 -19.66 -18.65 -27.14
CA LEU A 22 -19.41 -20.01 -26.65
C LEU A 22 -20.71 -20.84 -26.54
N ASP A 23 -21.84 -20.18 -26.31
CA ASP A 23 -23.13 -20.84 -26.13
C ASP A 23 -23.87 -21.12 -27.45
N CYS A 24 -23.62 -20.29 -28.47
CA CYS A 24 -24.24 -20.43 -29.80
C CYS A 24 -23.30 -21.05 -30.84
N GLU A 25 -22.02 -21.20 -30.49
CA GLU A 25 -20.96 -21.75 -31.33
C GLU A 25 -20.79 -21.03 -32.68
N GLN A 26 -21.06 -19.72 -32.72
CA GLN A 26 -21.12 -18.92 -33.95
C GLN A 26 -20.18 -17.71 -33.90
N TYR A 27 -19.69 -17.29 -35.07
CA TYR A 27 -18.85 -16.09 -35.22
C TYR A 27 -19.67 -14.81 -35.43
N TYR A 28 -19.34 -13.77 -34.67
CA TYR A 28 -19.98 -12.45 -34.67
C TYR A 28 -18.95 -11.36 -34.91
N CYS A 29 -19.35 -10.30 -35.62
CA CYS A 29 -18.63 -9.02 -35.53
C CYS A 29 -19.06 -8.27 -34.27
N GLU A 30 -18.32 -7.22 -33.92
CA GLU A 30 -18.57 -6.46 -32.69
C GLU A 30 -19.99 -5.90 -32.59
N ASN A 31 -20.56 -5.44 -33.71
CA ASN A 31 -21.92 -4.92 -33.73
C ASN A 31 -22.97 -6.03 -33.50
N CYS A 32 -22.77 -7.19 -34.13
CA CYS A 32 -23.66 -8.34 -33.96
C CYS A 32 -23.57 -8.95 -32.55
N LYS A 33 -22.39 -8.95 -31.91
CA LYS A 33 -22.22 -9.33 -30.50
C LYS A 33 -23.05 -8.44 -29.57
N LEU A 34 -23.02 -7.12 -29.77
CA LEU A 34 -23.78 -6.18 -28.94
C LEU A 34 -25.29 -6.40 -29.09
N LEU A 35 -25.77 -6.62 -30.31
CA LEU A 35 -27.18 -6.94 -30.56
C LEU A 35 -27.57 -8.27 -29.93
N HIS A 36 -26.71 -9.29 -30.04
CA HIS A 36 -26.90 -10.62 -29.46
C HIS A 36 -27.03 -10.56 -27.93
N LYS A 37 -26.17 -9.80 -27.24
CA LYS A 37 -26.27 -9.61 -25.78
C LYS A 37 -27.49 -8.80 -25.33
N ARG A 38 -28.14 -8.06 -26.24
CA ARG A 38 -29.35 -7.28 -25.93
C ARG A 38 -30.62 -8.14 -25.97
N GLN A 39 -30.56 -9.32 -26.60
CA GLN A 39 -31.70 -10.23 -26.66
C GLN A 39 -31.84 -11.00 -25.35
N LYS A 40 -33.07 -11.09 -24.82
CA LYS A 40 -33.36 -11.73 -23.52
C LYS A 40 -32.84 -13.18 -23.42
N SER A 41 -32.82 -13.90 -24.54
CA SER A 41 -32.38 -15.30 -24.63
C SER A 41 -30.87 -15.47 -24.58
N SER A 42 -30.09 -14.40 -24.80
CA SER A 42 -28.64 -14.47 -24.97
C SER A 42 -27.86 -13.40 -24.20
N THR A 43 -28.53 -12.74 -23.24
CA THR A 43 -27.94 -11.72 -22.36
C THR A 43 -26.69 -12.21 -21.64
N TYR A 44 -26.71 -13.47 -21.20
CA TYR A 44 -25.63 -14.08 -20.40
C TYR A 44 -24.64 -14.90 -21.23
N HIS A 45 -24.79 -14.92 -22.56
CA HIS A 45 -23.89 -15.70 -23.38
C HIS A 45 -22.47 -15.13 -23.33
N GLN A 46 -21.49 -16.03 -23.24
CA GLN A 46 -20.09 -15.70 -23.10
C GLN A 46 -19.44 -15.56 -24.47
N PHE A 47 -18.62 -14.52 -24.62
CA PHE A 47 -17.90 -14.25 -25.86
C PHE A 47 -16.41 -14.28 -25.63
N GLN A 48 -15.68 -14.79 -26.62
CA GLN A 48 -14.22 -14.73 -26.69
C GLN A 48 -13.80 -14.10 -28.02
N HIS A 49 -12.67 -13.41 -28.03
CA HIS A 49 -12.10 -12.90 -29.28
C HIS A 49 -11.67 -14.09 -30.16
N ALA A 50 -12.00 -14.05 -31.45
CA ALA A 50 -11.71 -15.13 -32.39
C ALA A 50 -10.21 -15.44 -32.50
N SER A 51 -9.34 -14.47 -32.21
CA SER A 51 -7.88 -14.70 -32.13
C SER A 51 -7.42 -15.42 -30.85
N GLY A 52 -8.25 -15.43 -29.81
CA GLY A 52 -7.99 -16.12 -28.55
C GLY A 52 -8.58 -17.53 -28.52
N LEU A 53 -9.44 -17.87 -29.48
CA LEU A 53 -9.84 -19.24 -29.72
C LEU A 53 -8.67 -19.97 -30.39
N ILE A 54 -8.02 -20.83 -29.62
CA ILE A 54 -7.40 -21.99 -30.25
C ILE A 54 -8.59 -22.74 -30.87
N PRO A 55 -8.64 -22.97 -32.19
CA PRO A 55 -9.78 -23.61 -32.80
C PRO A 55 -10.11 -24.89 -32.03
N GLU A 56 -11.35 -25.06 -31.58
CA GLU A 56 -11.87 -26.38 -31.17
C GLU A 56 -11.98 -27.36 -32.36
N GLY A 57 -11.24 -27.12 -33.43
CA GLY A 57 -10.86 -28.15 -34.37
C GLY A 57 -9.55 -28.73 -33.87
N LYS A 58 -9.61 -29.92 -33.26
CA LYS A 58 -8.51 -30.90 -33.13
C LYS A 58 -7.26 -30.40 -33.86
N SER A 59 -6.26 -29.92 -33.11
CA SER A 59 -5.04 -29.40 -33.70
C SER A 59 -4.47 -30.48 -34.62
N ARG A 60 -4.61 -30.24 -35.93
CA ARG A 60 -4.27 -31.20 -36.98
C ARG A 60 -2.97 -30.78 -37.62
N CYS A 61 -2.18 -31.77 -38.01
CA CYS A 61 -0.97 -31.55 -38.77
C CYS A 61 -1.29 -30.83 -40.07
N GLY A 62 -0.66 -29.68 -40.32
CA GLY A 62 -0.84 -28.93 -41.56
C GLY A 62 -0.39 -29.69 -42.82
N GLN A 63 0.51 -30.68 -42.68
CA GLN A 63 1.03 -31.49 -43.79
C GLN A 63 0.15 -32.72 -44.06
N HIS A 64 -0.29 -33.43 -43.02
CA HIS A 64 -0.98 -34.71 -43.16
C HIS A 64 -2.49 -34.63 -42.87
N LYS A 65 -2.99 -33.50 -42.35
CA LYS A 65 -4.38 -33.28 -41.93
C LYS A 65 -4.89 -34.26 -40.85
N GLU A 66 -3.98 -35.02 -40.23
CA GLU A 66 -4.19 -35.93 -39.09
C GLU A 66 -4.14 -35.19 -37.76
N GLU A 67 -4.79 -35.74 -36.72
CA GLU A 67 -4.77 -35.17 -35.37
C GLU A 67 -3.40 -35.35 -34.71
N PHE A 68 -2.98 -34.37 -33.91
CA PHE A 68 -1.81 -34.52 -33.06
C PHE A 68 -2.13 -35.43 -31.88
N THR A 69 -1.62 -36.65 -31.92
CA THR A 69 -1.82 -37.66 -30.87
C THR A 69 -0.58 -37.86 -29.99
N LEU A 70 0.58 -37.38 -30.45
CA LEU A 70 1.88 -37.58 -29.82
C LEU A 70 2.62 -36.24 -29.66
N MET A 71 3.47 -36.15 -28.65
CA MET A 71 4.43 -35.06 -28.48
C MET A 71 5.82 -35.60 -28.82
N CYS A 72 6.56 -34.93 -29.71
CA CYS A 72 7.94 -35.28 -30.00
C CYS A 72 8.84 -34.63 -28.96
N ASN A 73 9.41 -35.42 -28.05
CA ASN A 73 10.22 -34.93 -26.93
C ASN A 73 11.57 -34.35 -27.39
N THR A 74 12.08 -34.81 -28.53
CA THR A 74 13.34 -34.30 -29.12
C THR A 74 13.17 -32.90 -29.71
N CYS A 75 12.03 -32.65 -30.37
CA CYS A 75 11.76 -31.38 -31.05
C CYS A 75 10.88 -30.43 -30.24
N ASN A 76 10.32 -30.92 -29.14
CA ASN A 76 9.34 -30.24 -28.30
C ASN A 76 8.12 -29.70 -29.08
N VAL A 77 7.55 -30.51 -29.99
CA VAL A 77 6.37 -30.14 -30.81
C VAL A 77 5.35 -31.28 -30.91
N PRO A 78 4.04 -30.97 -31.01
CA PRO A 78 3.02 -31.98 -31.25
C PRO A 78 3.13 -32.54 -32.67
N VAL A 79 2.96 -33.86 -32.81
CA VAL A 79 3.13 -34.60 -34.07
C VAL A 79 2.00 -35.62 -34.27
N CYS A 80 1.64 -35.83 -35.54
CA CYS A 80 0.72 -36.89 -35.96
C CYS A 80 1.50 -38.17 -36.28
N THR A 81 0.80 -39.29 -36.43
CA THR A 81 1.38 -40.60 -36.77
C THR A 81 2.22 -40.57 -38.05
N SER A 82 1.75 -39.86 -39.09
CA SER A 82 2.50 -39.73 -40.33
C SER A 82 3.79 -38.89 -40.18
N CYS A 83 3.81 -37.90 -39.28
CA CYS A 83 5.04 -37.15 -38.97
C CYS A 83 6.10 -38.04 -38.29
N VAL A 84 5.66 -38.97 -37.44
CA VAL A 84 6.54 -39.92 -36.73
C VAL A 84 7.21 -40.88 -37.72
N ALA A 85 6.47 -41.40 -38.69
CA ALA A 85 7.02 -42.28 -39.73
C ALA A 85 7.94 -41.55 -40.73
N GLY A 86 7.81 -40.23 -40.84
CA GLY A 86 8.59 -39.39 -41.75
C GLY A 86 9.66 -38.57 -41.03
N LYS A 87 9.42 -37.25 -40.93
CA LYS A 87 10.41 -36.26 -40.49
C LYS A 87 10.93 -36.45 -39.06
N HIS A 88 10.16 -37.12 -38.20
CA HIS A 88 10.54 -37.36 -36.81
C HIS A 88 10.97 -38.82 -36.57
N ASN A 89 11.22 -39.61 -37.63
CA ASN A 89 11.62 -41.00 -37.47
C ASN A 89 12.89 -41.13 -36.61
N GLY A 90 12.85 -42.01 -35.61
CA GLY A 90 13.93 -42.22 -34.65
C GLY A 90 13.94 -41.27 -33.44
N HIS A 91 13.02 -40.31 -33.33
CA HIS A 91 12.90 -39.44 -32.14
C HIS A 91 12.15 -40.13 -30.99
N LYS A 92 12.21 -39.52 -29.79
CA LYS A 92 11.43 -39.96 -28.62
C LYS A 92 10.05 -39.28 -28.60
N PHE A 93 9.02 -40.03 -28.20
CA PHE A 93 7.65 -39.54 -28.16
C PHE A 93 6.95 -39.87 -26.84
N SER A 94 5.99 -39.04 -26.46
CA SER A 94 5.01 -39.31 -25.40
C SER A 94 3.60 -39.14 -25.95
N LYS A 95 2.60 -39.76 -25.31
CA LYS A 95 1.21 -39.49 -25.64
C LYS A 95 0.88 -38.06 -25.27
N MET A 96 0.15 -37.39 -26.16
CA MET A 96 -0.19 -35.98 -25.97
C MET A 96 -1.01 -35.76 -24.69
N VAL A 97 -1.90 -36.71 -24.35
CA VAL A 97 -2.69 -36.70 -23.10
C VAL A 97 -1.79 -36.75 -21.86
N ASP A 98 -0.79 -37.64 -21.86
CA ASP A 98 0.12 -37.81 -20.72
C ASP A 98 1.02 -36.58 -20.56
N ALA A 99 1.51 -36.01 -21.67
CA ALA A 99 2.32 -34.79 -21.66
C ALA A 99 1.52 -33.59 -21.13
N ILE A 100 0.24 -33.45 -21.52
CA ILE A 100 -0.64 -32.41 -20.96
C ILE A 100 -0.87 -32.64 -19.47
N ALA A 101 -1.15 -33.88 -19.05
CA ALA A 101 -1.39 -34.19 -17.65
C ALA A 101 -0.16 -33.87 -16.78
N GLN A 102 1.04 -34.22 -17.26
CA GLN A 102 2.30 -33.89 -16.60
C GLN A 102 2.49 -32.38 -16.46
N LEU A 103 2.37 -31.62 -17.56
CA LEU A 103 2.51 -30.16 -17.53
C LEU A 103 1.48 -29.49 -16.63
N ARG A 104 0.27 -30.04 -16.55
CA ARG A 104 -0.76 -29.55 -15.62
C ARG A 104 -0.34 -29.76 -14.17
N GLY A 105 0.14 -30.95 -13.81
CA GLY A 105 0.61 -31.23 -12.45
C GLY A 105 1.83 -30.42 -12.05
N GLU A 106 2.79 -30.23 -12.96
CA GLU A 106 3.95 -29.36 -12.74
C GLU A 106 3.53 -27.90 -12.52
N ASN A 107 2.62 -27.38 -13.35
CA ASN A 107 2.10 -26.03 -13.19
C ASN A 107 1.28 -25.87 -11.90
N GLU A 108 0.46 -26.85 -11.53
CA GLU A 108 -0.31 -26.83 -10.29
C GLU A 108 0.61 -26.78 -9.06
N THR A 109 1.67 -27.58 -9.07
CA THR A 109 2.71 -27.57 -8.02
C THR A 109 3.41 -26.22 -7.97
N LEU A 110 3.85 -25.68 -9.11
CA LEU A 110 4.52 -24.39 -9.17
C LEU A 110 3.64 -23.24 -8.70
N ILE A 111 2.37 -23.24 -9.09
CA ILE A 111 1.37 -22.25 -8.64
C ILE A 111 1.18 -22.35 -7.14
N HIS A 112 1.03 -23.56 -6.60
CA HIS A 112 0.90 -23.79 -5.17
C HIS A 112 2.11 -23.27 -4.40
N ASP A 113 3.32 -23.61 -4.82
CA ASP A 113 4.55 -23.21 -4.15
C ASP A 113 4.74 -21.69 -4.19
N LYS A 114 4.49 -21.06 -5.35
CA LYS A 114 4.55 -19.60 -5.48
C LYS A 114 3.46 -18.88 -4.68
N THR A 115 2.28 -19.48 -4.56
CA THR A 115 1.21 -18.94 -3.71
C THR A 115 1.61 -19.00 -2.24
N ASN A 116 2.23 -20.10 -1.80
CA ASN A 116 2.70 -20.24 -0.42
C ASN A 116 3.85 -19.29 -0.09
N GLU A 117 4.82 -19.13 -1.01
CA GLU A 117 5.92 -18.15 -0.87
C GLU A 117 5.35 -16.72 -0.74
N ALA A 118 4.42 -16.34 -1.62
CA ALA A 118 3.76 -15.04 -1.55
C ALA A 118 2.99 -14.84 -0.23
N ASN A 119 2.27 -15.86 0.25
CA ASN A 119 1.55 -15.79 1.52
C ASN A 119 2.51 -15.61 2.73
N GLN A 120 3.66 -16.27 2.71
CA GLN A 120 4.68 -16.11 3.76
C GLN A 120 5.27 -14.69 3.75
N ASP A 121 5.54 -14.14 2.57
CA ASP A 121 6.06 -12.78 2.45
C ASP A 121 5.03 -11.74 2.86
N ILE A 122 3.75 -11.91 2.51
CA ILE A 122 2.64 -11.08 2.99
C ILE A 122 2.61 -11.09 4.53
N ALA A 123 2.62 -12.26 5.16
CA ALA A 123 2.58 -12.37 6.61
C ALA A 123 3.77 -11.66 7.29
N LYS A 124 4.98 -11.76 6.73
CA LYS A 124 6.16 -11.02 7.24
C LYS A 124 6.00 -9.51 7.10
N ILE A 125 5.45 -9.04 5.98
CA ILE A 125 5.21 -7.61 5.75
C ILE A 125 4.16 -7.09 6.74
N GLU A 126 3.09 -7.84 7.00
CA GLU A 126 2.07 -7.49 7.98
C GLU A 126 2.65 -7.39 9.40
N ASP A 127 3.49 -8.33 9.82
CA ASP A 127 4.17 -8.29 11.12
C ASP A 127 5.13 -7.09 11.22
N ASN A 128 5.88 -6.81 10.16
CA ASN A 128 6.78 -5.65 10.12
C ASN A 128 6.01 -4.33 10.19
N LEU A 129 4.87 -4.21 9.49
CA LEU A 129 4.01 -3.03 9.56
C LEU A 129 3.49 -2.81 10.98
N LYS A 130 3.02 -3.87 11.65
CA LYS A 130 2.57 -3.80 13.04
C LYS A 130 3.69 -3.40 13.99
N SER A 131 4.90 -3.94 13.82
CA SER A 131 6.07 -3.54 14.61
C SER A 131 6.40 -2.07 14.39
N PHE A 132 6.39 -1.60 13.14
CA PHE A 132 6.67 -0.21 12.80
C PHE A 132 5.66 0.76 13.41
N GLU A 133 4.37 0.43 13.39
CA GLU A 133 3.32 1.22 14.06
C GLU A 133 3.56 1.35 15.56
N ASN A 134 3.93 0.25 16.23
CA ASN A 134 4.27 0.27 17.66
C ASN A 134 5.52 1.11 17.94
N ASP A 135 6.53 1.05 17.07
CA ASP A 135 7.75 1.84 17.20
C ASP A 135 7.44 3.34 17.07
N VAL A 136 6.59 3.72 16.10
CA VAL A 136 6.13 5.10 15.93
C VAL A 136 5.39 5.60 17.17
N GLU A 137 4.47 4.81 17.72
CA GLU A 137 3.74 5.17 18.94
C GLU A 137 4.68 5.32 20.15
N SER A 138 5.63 4.39 20.30
CA SER A 138 6.66 4.42 21.34
C SER A 138 7.51 5.69 21.26
N VAL A 139 7.96 6.06 20.05
CA VAL A 139 8.75 7.28 19.81
C VAL A 139 7.93 8.54 20.13
N ILE A 140 6.66 8.61 19.69
CA ILE A 140 5.76 9.73 20.00
C ILE A 140 5.59 9.89 21.52
N LYS A 141 5.38 8.77 22.22
CA LYS A 141 5.26 8.76 23.68
C LYS A 141 6.56 9.26 24.34
N ALA A 142 7.72 8.78 23.92
CA ALA A 142 9.00 9.20 24.46
C ALA A 142 9.24 10.72 24.28
N ILE A 143 8.95 11.26 23.09
CA ILE A 143 9.05 12.69 22.81
C ILE A 143 8.09 13.48 23.72
N THR A 144 6.86 13.01 23.86
CA THR A 144 5.83 13.65 24.69
C THR A 144 6.23 13.67 26.17
N ASP A 145 6.70 12.54 26.69
CA ASP A 145 7.15 12.40 28.08
C ASP A 145 8.36 13.31 28.36
N GLN A 146 9.34 13.34 27.43
CA GLN A 146 10.50 14.22 27.55
C GLN A 146 10.08 15.70 27.51
N GLY A 147 9.17 16.07 26.62
CA GLY A 147 8.63 17.44 26.54
C GLY A 147 7.94 17.86 27.84
N ASN A 148 7.12 16.98 28.42
CA ASN A 148 6.45 17.23 29.70
C ASN A 148 7.45 17.37 30.86
N MET A 149 8.51 16.55 30.88
CA MET A 149 9.57 16.64 31.87
C MET A 149 10.29 18.00 31.80
N ILE A 150 10.69 18.42 30.60
CA ILE A 150 11.36 19.71 30.38
C ILE A 150 10.44 20.86 30.80
N LYS A 151 9.15 20.81 30.40
CA LYS A 151 8.17 21.82 30.80
C LYS A 151 8.06 21.93 32.33
N SER A 152 7.98 20.81 33.04
CA SER A 152 7.93 20.78 34.50
C SER A 152 9.18 21.39 35.14
N MET A 153 10.36 21.11 34.59
CA MET A 153 11.62 21.70 35.06
C MET A 153 11.66 23.22 34.87
N VAL A 154 11.17 23.71 33.72
CA VAL A 154 11.05 25.16 33.44
C VAL A 154 10.07 25.81 34.39
N ASP A 155 8.87 25.25 34.54
CA ASP A 155 7.83 25.77 35.44
C ASP A 155 8.33 25.87 36.89
N LYS A 156 9.03 24.83 37.36
CA LYS A 156 9.64 24.80 38.70
C LYS A 156 10.71 25.88 38.86
N SER A 157 11.55 26.07 37.85
CA SER A 157 12.61 27.09 37.85
C SER A 157 12.03 28.49 37.89
N VAL A 158 10.99 28.76 37.09
CA VAL A 158 10.26 30.05 37.09
C VAL A 158 9.63 30.31 38.46
N ALA A 159 8.93 29.34 39.03
CA ALA A 159 8.30 29.47 40.34
C ALA A 159 9.34 29.79 41.44
N GLN A 160 10.49 29.11 41.41
CA GLN A 160 11.59 29.36 42.35
C GLN A 160 12.16 30.78 42.20
N MET A 161 12.45 31.24 40.98
CA MET A 161 12.95 32.59 40.73
C MET A 161 11.97 33.66 41.22
N ILE A 162 10.67 33.49 40.95
CA ILE A 162 9.63 34.41 41.43
C ILE A 162 9.60 34.43 42.97
N ALA A 163 9.69 33.28 43.62
CA ALA A 163 9.71 33.19 45.08
C ALA A 163 10.92 33.91 45.68
N LEU A 164 12.10 33.74 45.09
CA LEU A 164 13.33 34.42 45.51
C LEU A 164 13.20 35.95 45.41
N VAL A 165 12.70 36.46 44.28
CA VAL A 165 12.49 37.91 44.09
C VAL A 165 11.47 38.46 45.08
N LYS A 166 10.36 37.74 45.33
CA LYS A 166 9.36 38.15 46.33
C LYS A 166 9.95 38.22 47.74
N GLU A 167 10.77 37.24 48.12
CA GLU A 167 11.39 37.20 49.45
C GLU A 167 12.42 38.32 49.61
N GLN A 168 13.29 38.54 48.62
CA GLN A 168 14.22 39.68 48.62
C GLN A 168 13.48 41.02 48.70
N SER A 169 12.40 41.18 47.93
CA SER A 169 11.59 42.41 47.92
C SER A 169 10.97 42.69 49.30
N LYS A 170 10.50 41.65 50.02
CA LYS A 170 10.00 41.79 51.39
C LYS A 170 11.10 42.26 52.36
N LYS A 171 12.28 41.64 52.29
CA LYS A 171 13.43 41.99 53.14
C LYS A 171 13.84 43.45 52.92
N GLU A 172 13.92 43.88 51.66
CA GLU A 172 14.33 45.24 51.33
C GLU A 172 13.28 46.28 51.67
N LYS A 173 11.99 45.97 51.46
CA LYS A 173 10.90 46.80 51.96
C LYS A 173 10.95 46.97 53.48
N ALA A 174 11.24 45.91 54.24
CA ALA A 174 11.36 45.98 55.69
C ALA A 174 12.54 46.88 56.13
N LYS A 175 13.71 46.75 55.48
CA LYS A 175 14.88 47.63 55.73
C LYS A 175 14.58 49.09 55.42
N LEU A 176 13.96 49.38 54.27
CA LEU A 176 13.57 50.73 53.88
C LEU A 176 12.55 51.32 54.87
N THR A 177 11.57 50.53 55.31
CA THR A 177 10.56 50.96 56.29
C THR A 177 11.21 51.33 57.64
N LYS A 178 12.16 50.52 58.13
CA LYS A 178 12.92 50.80 59.36
C LYS A 178 13.80 52.06 59.22
N SER A 179 14.43 52.24 58.07
CA SER A 179 15.25 53.43 57.80
C SER A 179 14.39 54.69 57.72
N LEU A 180 13.22 54.59 57.09
CA LEU A 180 12.25 55.68 57.01
C LEU A 180 11.72 56.09 58.40
N SER A 181 11.39 55.13 59.27
CA SER A 181 10.95 55.46 60.63
C SER A 181 12.05 56.13 61.45
N ALA A 182 13.29 55.65 61.36
CA ALA A 182 14.44 56.26 62.02
C ALA A 182 14.70 57.71 61.54
N ALA A 183 14.65 57.94 60.21
CA ALA A 183 14.78 59.27 59.63
C ALA A 183 13.68 60.24 60.11
N LYS A 184 12.42 59.76 60.16
CA LYS A 184 11.28 60.55 60.69
C LYS A 184 11.47 60.93 62.15
N SER A 185 11.88 60.00 63.01
CA SER A 185 12.14 60.28 64.43
C SER A 185 13.25 61.32 64.61
N THR A 186 14.32 61.23 63.81
CA THR A 186 15.43 62.20 63.82
C THR A 186 14.97 63.59 63.39
N LEU A 187 14.14 63.68 62.34
CA LEU A 187 13.56 64.95 61.89
C LEU A 187 12.71 65.61 62.97
N VAL A 188 11.82 64.84 63.62
CA VAL A 188 10.97 65.34 64.72
C VAL A 188 11.82 65.82 65.89
N ALA A 189 12.88 65.08 66.26
CA ALA A 189 13.82 65.51 67.29
C ALA A 189 14.49 66.85 66.93
N GLY A 190 14.96 67.00 65.68
CA GLY A 190 15.54 68.25 65.18
C GLY A 190 14.55 69.43 65.22
N GLN A 191 13.31 69.22 64.78
CA GLN A 191 12.25 70.23 64.83
C GLN A 191 11.95 70.68 66.27
N ASN A 192 11.94 69.76 67.23
CA ASN A 192 11.73 70.07 68.65
C ASN A 192 12.88 70.89 69.24
N LEU A 193 14.13 70.56 68.88
CA LEU A 193 15.31 71.32 69.31
C LEU A 193 15.32 72.74 68.72
N ASP A 194 15.00 72.88 67.44
CA ASP A 194 14.91 74.20 66.77
C ASP A 194 13.81 75.07 67.37
N LYS A 195 12.66 74.47 67.75
CA LYS A 195 11.60 75.16 68.48
C LYS A 195 12.10 75.68 69.84
N ARG A 196 12.75 74.81 70.64
CA ARG A 196 13.35 75.22 71.94
C ARG A 196 14.37 76.34 71.80
N ARG A 197 15.22 76.30 70.77
CA ARG A 197 16.18 77.39 70.50
C ARG A 197 15.47 78.72 70.26
N ARG A 198 14.47 78.75 69.38
CA ARG A 198 13.68 79.95 69.09
C ARG A 198 12.93 80.51 70.31
N ASP A 199 12.51 79.63 71.23
CA ASP A 199 11.82 80.05 72.45
C ASP A 199 12.80 80.72 73.44
N LEU A 200 14.07 80.28 73.48
CA LEU A 200 15.14 80.89 74.28
C LEU A 200 15.61 82.25 73.74
N ASP A 201 15.67 82.42 72.41
CA ASP A 201 16.08 83.70 71.78
C ASP A 201 15.06 84.85 71.99
N LYS A 202 13.88 84.57 72.56
CA LYS A 202 12.80 85.56 72.80
C LYS A 202 12.70 86.05 74.25
N THR A 203 13.48 85.49 75.17
CA THR A 203 13.57 85.87 76.59
C THR A 203 14.82 86.70 76.85
#